data_AF-A0A347U9C7-F1
#
_entry.id   AF-A0A347U9C7-F1
#
_cell.length_a   1.000
_cell.length_b   1.000
_cell.length_c   1.000
_cell.angle_alpha   90.00
_cell.angle_beta   90.00
_cell.angle_gamma   90.00
#
_symmetry.space_group_name_H-M   'P 1'
#
loop_
_entity.id
_entity.type
_entity.pdbx_description
1 polymer ?
#
loop_
_entity_poly.entity_id
_entity_poly.type
_entity_poly.pdbx_seq_one_letter_code
_entity_poly.pdbx_strand_id
1 'polypeptide(L)'
;MIRTTSLISDENGYKKYNLFEIHETLQDIIADDYLEYSSKNFKKDSYCELMYKKNFYDKYDRDKYKEVYEKYIDNEKFVYSIIDYDKYVKFVELNETIENPNELIISYSVVDSDGVKVNFYNIGIRDIAFVF
;
A
#
# COMPACT_ATOMS: atom_id res chain seq x y z
N MET A 1 7.06 -10.33 -11.65
CA MET A 1 6.95 -9.02 -10.94
C MET A 1 6.67 -7.95 -11.97
N ILE A 2 5.62 -7.16 -11.75
CA ILE A 2 5.21 -6.05 -12.62
C ILE A 2 5.79 -4.76 -12.05
N ARG A 3 6.62 -4.08 -12.85
CA ARG A 3 7.27 -2.83 -12.46
C ARG A 3 6.59 -1.65 -13.16
N THR A 4 6.11 -0.69 -12.38
CA THR A 4 5.40 0.49 -12.88
C THR A 4 5.93 1.77 -12.26
N THR A 5 6.04 2.83 -13.06
CA THR A 5 6.43 4.15 -12.59
C THR A 5 5.43 5.22 -13.00
N SER A 6 5.19 6.20 -12.14
CA SER A 6 4.37 7.37 -12.44
C SER A 6 5.00 8.65 -11.88
N LEU A 7 4.78 9.79 -12.53
CA LEU A 7 5.33 11.07 -12.09
C LEU A 7 4.59 11.56 -10.82
N ILE A 8 5.35 11.88 -9.78
CA ILE A 8 4.85 12.53 -8.56
C ILE A 8 4.91 14.05 -8.72
N SER A 9 6.08 14.55 -9.12
CA SER A 9 6.36 15.98 -9.21
C SER A 9 7.48 16.29 -10.20
N ASP A 10 7.45 17.51 -10.74
CA ASP A 10 8.52 18.12 -11.53
C ASP A 10 8.73 19.54 -10.98
N GLU A 11 9.83 19.74 -10.25
CA GLU A 11 10.15 21.00 -9.58
C GLU A 11 11.50 21.49 -10.12
N ASN A 12 11.46 22.52 -10.97
CA ASN A 12 12.65 23.12 -11.58
C ASN A 12 13.57 22.09 -12.29
N GLY A 13 12.98 21.07 -12.92
CA GLY A 13 13.72 20.01 -13.64
C GLY A 13 14.13 18.81 -12.77
N TYR A 14 13.96 18.90 -11.44
CA TYR A 14 14.11 17.76 -10.54
C TYR A 14 12.78 17.00 -10.45
N LYS A 15 12.80 15.74 -10.86
CA LYS A 15 11.59 14.91 -10.98
C LYS A 15 11.56 13.84 -9.91
N LYS A 16 10.38 13.57 -9.37
CA LYS A 16 10.12 12.44 -8.48
C LYS A 16 9.10 11.53 -9.10
N TYR A 17 9.27 10.23 -8.92
CA TYR A 17 8.42 9.20 -9.47
C TYR A 17 8.02 8.20 -8.39
N ASN A 18 6.79 7.72 -8.45
CA ASN A 18 6.42 6.48 -7.79
C ASN A 18 7.09 5.34 -8.53
N LEU A 19 7.61 4.36 -7.81
CA LEU A 19 8.06 3.08 -8.34
C LEU A 19 7.37 1.97 -7.56
N PHE A 20 6.51 1.24 -8.25
CA PHE A 20 5.84 0.05 -7.75
C PHE A 20 6.43 -1.21 -8.39
N GLU A 21 6.66 -2.22 -7.57
CA GLU A 21 7.07 -3.57 -7.99
C GLU A 21 6.10 -4.56 -7.34
N ILE A 22 5.15 -5.07 -8.13
CA ILE A 22 3.99 -5.84 -7.65
C ILE A 22 4.11 -7.28 -8.14
N HIS A 23 3.92 -8.25 -7.24
CA HIS A 23 3.80 -9.66 -7.64
C HIS A 23 2.60 -9.85 -8.57
N GLU A 24 2.74 -10.65 -9.62
CA GLU A 24 1.73 -10.79 -10.69
C GLU A 24 0.37 -11.24 -10.14
N THR A 25 0.37 -12.20 -9.21
CA THR A 25 -0.83 -12.67 -8.49
C THR A 25 -1.57 -11.57 -7.72
N LEU A 26 -0.87 -10.49 -7.32
CA LEU A 26 -1.46 -9.39 -6.57
C LEU A 26 -1.95 -8.25 -7.48
N GLN A 27 -1.73 -8.33 -8.80
CA GLN A 27 -2.16 -7.27 -9.72
C GLN A 27 -3.67 -7.03 -9.65
N ASP A 28 -4.45 -8.10 -9.50
CA ASP A 28 -5.90 -8.04 -9.56
C ASP A 28 -6.52 -7.38 -8.32
N ILE A 29 -5.78 -7.21 -7.22
CA ILE A 29 -6.24 -6.54 -6.00
C ILE A 29 -5.84 -5.07 -5.92
N ILE A 30 -5.08 -4.56 -6.90
CA ILE A 30 -4.59 -3.18 -6.90
C ILE A 30 -5.71 -2.20 -7.26
N ALA A 31 -5.80 -1.10 -6.52
CA ALA A 31 -6.68 0.02 -6.82
C ALA A 31 -6.30 0.72 -8.13
N ASP A 32 -7.29 1.17 -8.91
CA ASP A 32 -7.03 1.73 -10.25
C ASP A 32 -6.18 3.03 -10.23
N ASP A 33 -6.26 3.79 -9.15
CA ASP A 33 -5.56 5.06 -8.92
C ASP A 33 -4.30 4.92 -8.06
N TYR A 34 -3.81 3.70 -7.80
CA TYR A 34 -2.63 3.47 -6.94
C TYR A 34 -1.38 4.25 -7.38
N LEU A 35 -1.25 4.52 -8.69
CA LEU A 35 -0.16 5.32 -9.26
C LEU A 35 -0.22 6.80 -8.88
N GLU A 36 -1.36 7.30 -8.39
CA GLU A 36 -1.48 8.66 -7.90
C GLU A 36 -0.96 8.80 -6.46
N TYR A 37 -0.66 7.70 -5.77
CA TYR A 37 -0.12 7.72 -4.41
C TYR A 37 1.07 8.69 -4.29
N SER A 38 1.17 9.42 -3.17
CA SER A 38 2.21 10.46 -2.93
C SER A 38 2.21 11.65 -3.91
N SER A 39 1.38 11.66 -4.96
CA SER A 39 1.22 12.79 -5.87
C SER A 39 0.18 13.78 -5.36
N LYS A 40 0.17 14.99 -5.93
CA LYS A 40 -0.86 16.02 -5.65
C LYS A 40 -2.26 15.61 -6.12
N ASN A 41 -2.36 14.59 -6.98
CA ASN A 41 -3.64 14.12 -7.50
C ASN A 41 -4.28 13.03 -6.63
N PHE A 42 -3.56 12.52 -5.63
CA PHE A 42 -4.09 11.51 -4.71
C PHE A 42 -5.34 12.03 -4.00
N LYS A 43 -6.45 11.29 -4.09
CA LYS A 43 -7.75 11.69 -3.53
C LYS A 43 -8.26 10.77 -2.43
N LYS A 44 -7.53 9.69 -2.13
CA LYS A 44 -7.96 8.66 -1.19
C LYS A 44 -7.55 8.91 0.25
N ASP A 45 -6.97 10.07 0.60
CA ASP A 45 -6.55 10.37 1.97
C ASP A 45 -7.69 10.18 2.98
N SER A 46 -8.87 10.75 2.72
CA SER A 46 -10.03 10.61 3.61
C SER A 46 -10.54 9.18 3.70
N TYR A 47 -10.47 8.41 2.60
CA TYR A 47 -10.83 7.00 2.60
C TYR A 47 -9.85 6.16 3.41
N CYS A 48 -8.55 6.37 3.22
CA CYS A 48 -7.49 5.68 3.97
C CYS A 48 -7.64 5.97 5.48
N GLU A 49 -7.90 7.22 5.86
CA GLU A 49 -8.14 7.59 7.26
C GLU A 49 -9.38 6.90 7.83
N LEU A 50 -10.48 6.87 7.07
CA LEU A 50 -11.72 6.23 7.50
C LEU A 50 -11.52 4.73 7.74
N MET A 51 -10.88 4.03 6.79
CA MET A 51 -10.61 2.61 6.89
C MET A 51 -9.66 2.30 8.05
N TYR A 52 -8.60 3.10 8.18
CA TYR A 52 -7.67 3.02 9.28
C TYR A 52 -8.35 3.19 10.64
N LYS A 53 -9.21 4.20 10.76
CA LYS A 53 -9.99 4.44 11.98
C LYS A 53 -10.89 3.25 12.31
N LYS A 54 -11.65 2.78 11.32
CA LYS A 54 -12.61 1.66 11.48
C LYS A 54 -11.93 0.37 11.89
N ASN A 55 -10.76 0.07 11.31
CA ASN A 55 -10.08 -1.20 11.55
C ASN A 55 -9.13 -1.17 12.74
N PHE A 56 -8.70 0.01 13.19
CA PHE A 56 -7.75 0.13 14.29
C PHE A 56 -8.22 1.03 15.43
N TYR A 57 -8.40 2.33 15.20
CA TYR A 57 -8.71 3.29 16.27
C TYR A 57 -9.99 2.95 17.04
N ASP A 58 -11.04 2.53 16.32
CA ASP A 58 -12.32 2.19 16.95
C ASP A 58 -12.28 0.82 17.67
N LYS A 59 -11.24 0.00 17.44
CA LYS A 59 -11.10 -1.35 18.01
C LYS A 59 -10.02 -1.46 19.09
N TYR A 60 -8.95 -0.66 19.00
CA TYR A 60 -7.78 -0.75 19.87
C TYR A 60 -7.44 0.61 20.49
N ASP A 61 -7.36 0.64 21.82
CA ASP A 61 -6.85 1.78 22.57
C ASP A 61 -5.35 2.00 22.29
N ARG A 62 -5.00 3.16 21.73
CA ARG A 62 -3.62 3.44 21.29
C ARG A 62 -2.62 3.47 22.44
N ASP A 63 -3.01 3.98 23.60
CA ASP A 63 -2.12 4.10 24.75
C ASP A 63 -1.86 2.74 25.41
N LYS A 64 -2.90 1.89 25.45
CA LYS A 64 -2.83 0.53 25.98
C LYS A 64 -2.13 -0.44 25.03
N TYR A 65 -2.30 -0.28 23.71
CA TYR A 65 -1.76 -1.17 22.67
C TYR A 65 -0.62 -0.52 21.88
N LYS A 66 0.14 0.39 22.50
CA LYS A 66 1.21 1.17 21.85
C LYS A 66 2.18 0.33 21.02
N GLU A 67 2.65 -0.81 21.54
CA GLU A 67 3.56 -1.69 20.79
C GLU A 67 2.91 -2.29 19.55
N VAL A 68 1.61 -2.57 19.59
CA VAL A 68 0.88 -3.08 18.43
C VAL A 68 0.79 -1.98 17.38
N TYR A 69 0.50 -0.75 17.80
CA TYR A 69 0.48 0.40 16.90
C TYR A 69 1.82 0.65 16.22
N GLU A 70 2.90 0.70 16.99
CA GLU A 70 4.24 0.96 16.49
C GLU A 70 4.75 -0.15 15.56
N LYS A 71 4.43 -1.42 15.86
CA LYS A 71 4.94 -2.57 15.08
C LYS A 71 4.10 -2.90 13.85
N TYR A 72 2.78 -2.70 13.90
CA TYR A 72 1.85 -3.30 12.93
C TYR A 72 0.76 -2.37 12.41
N ILE A 73 0.63 -1.14 12.92
CA ILE A 73 -0.51 -0.28 12.55
C ILE A 73 -0.05 1.03 11.91
N ASP A 74 0.97 1.71 12.43
CA ASP A 74 1.29 3.09 11.97
C ASP A 74 1.70 3.19 10.47
N ASN A 75 2.05 2.08 9.82
CA ASN A 75 2.37 2.02 8.38
C ASN A 75 1.21 1.56 7.48
N GLU A 76 0.07 1.16 8.05
CA GLU A 76 -1.01 0.45 7.32
C GLU A 76 -1.91 1.37 6.48
N LYS A 77 -1.82 2.69 6.65
CA LYS A 77 -2.52 3.65 5.78
C LYS A 77 -2.12 3.48 4.31
N PHE A 78 -0.90 2.99 4.08
CA PHE A 78 -0.40 2.66 2.74
C PHE A 78 -1.15 1.47 2.11
N VAL A 79 -1.58 0.48 2.88
CA VAL A 79 -2.31 -0.68 2.32
C VAL A 79 -3.64 -0.21 1.73
N TYR A 80 -4.39 0.66 2.43
CA TYR A 80 -5.65 1.20 1.92
C TYR A 80 -5.52 2.14 0.72
N SER A 81 -4.33 2.72 0.49
CA SER A 81 -4.11 3.58 -0.67
C SER A 81 -3.84 2.78 -1.94
N ILE A 82 -3.36 1.53 -1.80
CA ILE A 82 -2.92 0.69 -2.93
C ILE A 82 -3.88 -0.47 -3.20
N ILE A 83 -4.54 -1.02 -2.18
CA ILE A 83 -5.42 -2.18 -2.31
C ILE A 83 -6.87 -1.75 -2.45
N ASP A 84 -7.54 -2.32 -3.44
CA ASP A 84 -8.99 -2.20 -3.60
C ASP A 84 -9.70 -3.28 -2.77
N TYR A 85 -10.59 -2.88 -1.88
CA TYR A 85 -11.29 -3.79 -0.98
C TYR A 85 -12.16 -4.80 -1.73
N ASP A 86 -12.96 -4.36 -2.70
CA ASP A 86 -13.89 -5.23 -3.40
C ASP A 86 -13.12 -6.23 -4.28
N LYS A 87 -11.98 -5.81 -4.84
CA LYS A 87 -11.09 -6.72 -5.57
C LYS A 87 -10.40 -7.70 -4.62
N TYR A 88 -9.96 -7.26 -3.45
CA TYR A 88 -9.36 -8.12 -2.43
C TYR A 88 -10.33 -9.19 -1.93
N VAL A 89 -11.59 -8.84 -1.65
CA VAL A 89 -12.62 -9.81 -1.23
C VAL A 89 -12.79 -10.90 -2.29
N LYS A 90 -12.92 -10.52 -3.57
CA LYS A 90 -13.02 -11.49 -4.68
C LYS A 90 -11.77 -12.35 -4.81
N PHE A 91 -10.59 -11.76 -4.60
CA PHE A 91 -9.34 -12.51 -4.63
C PHE A 91 -9.31 -13.59 -3.54
N VAL A 92 -9.74 -13.28 -2.32
CA VAL A 92 -9.81 -14.26 -1.21
C VAL A 92 -10.83 -15.35 -1.51
N GLU A 93 -12.01 -15.00 -2.05
CA GLU A 93 -13.04 -15.98 -2.44
C GLU A 93 -12.55 -16.95 -3.51
N LEU A 94 -11.73 -16.48 -4.46
CA LEU A 94 -11.18 -17.30 -5.54
C LEU A 94 -9.93 -18.09 -5.13
N ASN A 95 -9.29 -17.74 -4.01
CA ASN A 95 -8.02 -18.31 -3.56
C ASN A 95 -8.11 -18.71 -2.09
N GLU A 96 -8.91 -19.75 -1.79
CA GLU A 96 -9.09 -20.28 -0.42
C GLU A 96 -7.76 -20.68 0.25
N THR A 97 -6.76 -21.08 -0.54
CA THR A 97 -5.40 -21.37 -0.07
C THR A 97 -4.39 -20.60 -0.91
N ILE A 98 -3.43 -19.96 -0.24
CA ILE A 98 -2.32 -19.25 -0.86
C ILE A 98 -1.05 -20.05 -0.67
N GLU A 99 -0.48 -20.53 -1.77
CA GLU A 99 0.85 -21.13 -1.78
C GLU A 99 1.93 -20.05 -1.72
N ASN A 100 3.01 -20.31 -0.98
CA ASN A 100 4.17 -19.42 -0.85
C ASN A 100 3.83 -17.94 -0.57
N PRO A 101 3.05 -17.62 0.49
CA PRO A 101 2.59 -16.26 0.76
C PRO A 101 3.73 -15.25 1.00
N ASN A 102 4.94 -15.72 1.31
CA ASN A 102 6.11 -14.88 1.46
C ASN A 102 6.63 -14.30 0.14
N GLU A 103 6.23 -14.86 -1.01
CA GLU A 103 6.62 -14.38 -2.34
C GLU A 103 5.64 -13.31 -2.87
N LEU A 104 4.43 -13.28 -2.32
CA LEU A 104 3.38 -12.34 -2.70
C LEU A 104 3.62 -10.99 -2.05
N ILE A 105 4.43 -10.17 -2.71
CA ILE A 105 4.93 -8.88 -2.22
C ILE A 105 4.56 -7.74 -3.17
N ILE A 106 4.28 -6.58 -2.59
CA ILE A 106 4.24 -5.27 -3.24
C ILE A 106 5.34 -4.41 -2.62
N SER A 107 6.25 -3.93 -3.45
CA SER A 107 7.23 -2.91 -3.05
C SER A 107 6.87 -1.56 -3.65
N TYR A 108 7.04 -0.52 -2.85
CA TYR A 108 6.90 0.86 -3.27
C TYR A 108 8.12 1.68 -2.87
N SER A 109 8.54 2.58 -3.74
CA SER A 109 9.58 3.56 -3.46
C SER A 109 9.33 4.85 -4.23
N VAL A 110 9.81 5.97 -3.70
CA VAL A 110 9.95 7.20 -4.46
C VAL A 110 11.34 7.22 -5.08
N VAL A 111 11.42 7.41 -6.39
CA VAL A 111 12.68 7.52 -7.12
C VAL A 111 12.80 8.91 -7.70
N ASP A 112 13.93 9.58 -7.49
CA ASP A 112 14.18 10.87 -8.11
C ASP A 112 14.87 10.75 -9.49
N SER A 113 15.05 11.88 -10.17
CA SER A 113 15.73 11.96 -11.46
C SER A 113 17.20 11.52 -11.44
N ASP A 114 17.82 11.47 -10.27
CA ASP A 114 19.20 11.00 -10.07
C ASP A 114 19.26 9.49 -9.76
N GLY A 115 18.10 8.83 -9.69
CA GLY A 115 17.97 7.40 -9.41
C GLY A 115 18.04 7.06 -7.93
N VAL A 116 18.02 8.04 -7.03
CA VAL A 116 18.00 7.84 -5.58
C VAL A 116 16.63 7.33 -5.18
N LYS A 117 16.60 6.20 -4.45
CA LYS A 117 15.39 5.63 -3.87
C LYS A 117 15.19 6.12 -2.43
N VAL A 118 14.03 6.70 -2.14
CA VAL A 118 13.62 7.12 -0.79
C VAL A 118 12.22 6.57 -0.47
N ASN A 119 11.86 6.51 0.82
CA ASN A 119 10.56 6.02 1.31
C ASN A 119 10.17 4.64 0.76
N PHE A 120 10.92 3.61 1.19
CA PHE A 120 10.71 2.23 0.78
C PHE A 120 9.67 1.54 1.68
N TYR A 121 8.61 1.02 1.06
CA TYR A 121 7.61 0.19 1.72
C TYR A 121 7.59 -1.17 1.04
N ASN A 122 7.46 -2.21 1.86
CA ASN A 122 7.32 -3.58 1.39
C ASN A 122 6.16 -4.19 2.18
N ILE A 123 5.10 -4.57 1.48
CA ILE A 123 3.93 -5.21 2.06
C ILE A 123 3.76 -6.58 1.42
N GLY A 124 3.54 -7.59 2.25
CA GLY A 124 3.18 -8.93 1.81
C GLY A 124 1.67 -9.15 1.87
N ILE A 125 1.20 -10.25 1.26
CA ILE A 125 -0.20 -10.67 1.35
C ILE A 125 -0.67 -10.88 2.80
N ARG A 126 0.24 -11.17 3.73
CA ARG A 126 -0.05 -11.31 5.16
C ARG A 126 -0.39 -9.98 5.82
N ASP A 127 0.32 -8.92 5.44
CA ASP A 127 0.06 -7.57 5.95
C ASP A 127 -1.28 -7.08 5.41
N ILE A 128 -1.54 -7.31 4.11
CA ILE A 128 -2.83 -7.02 3.47
C ILE A 128 -3.97 -7.76 4.20
N ALA A 129 -3.80 -9.05 4.49
CA ALA A 129 -4.80 -9.85 5.20
C ALA A 129 -4.95 -9.50 6.69
N PHE A 130 -3.95 -8.88 7.32
CA PHE A 130 -4.06 -8.39 8.69
C PHE A 130 -4.92 -7.11 8.76
N VAL A 131 -4.90 -6.31 7.70
CA VAL A 131 -5.54 -4.99 7.62
C VAL A 131 -7.02 -5.06 7.24
N PHE A 132 -7.41 -6.04 6.42
CA PHE A 132 -8.78 -6.24 5.92
C PHE A 132 -9.54 -7.32 6.69
#